data_AF-A0A1Q4VJB4-F1
#
_entry.id   AF-A0A1Q4VJB4-F1
#
_cell.length_a   1.000
_cell.length_b   1.000
_cell.length_c   1.000
_cell.angle_alpha   90.00
_cell.angle_beta   90.00
_cell.angle_gamma   90.00
#
_symmetry.space_group_name_H-M   'P 1'
#
loop_
_entity.id
_entity.type
_entity.pdbx_description
1 polymer ?
#
loop_
_entity_poly.entity_id
_entity_poly.type
_entity_poly.pdbx_seq_one_letter_code
_entity_poly.pdbx_strand_id
1 'polypeptide(L)'
;MHLTTLARHALSRGRTPADTYALLARRTRKPLPSARAVCLALSIPLAETTRRLNDCYDALLADPRPDSETDTGELLEALGVFDIPKSLTDTELAVVDLFITAVDAMGGIRPGHQHGLQRWFTTGNLTTAYLSLTAARPMPRTGDPALYWATLVTAGELLTTTHHSEIRIKYALAHCRARAARAARTQAVPSDHPIAG
;
A
#
# COMPACT_ATOMS: atom_id res chain seq x y z
N MET A 1 -2.01 15.60 26.44
CA MET A 1 -2.50 16.77 25.68
C MET A 1 -1.41 17.73 25.18
N HIS A 2 -0.22 17.82 25.80
CA HIS A 2 0.84 18.76 25.34
C HIS A 2 1.57 18.33 24.05
N LEU A 3 1.77 17.03 23.82
CA LEU A 3 2.60 16.55 22.70
C LEU A 3 1.98 16.77 21.32
N THR A 4 0.67 16.55 21.16
CA THR A 4 -0.02 16.77 19.88
C THR A 4 0.00 18.25 19.49
N THR A 5 -0.13 19.16 20.45
CA THR A 5 -0.02 20.61 20.19
C THR A 5 1.39 21.00 19.75
N LEU A 6 2.43 20.47 20.43
CA LEU A 6 3.81 20.67 20.00
C LEU A 6 4.09 20.09 18.61
N ALA A 7 3.58 18.89 18.32
CA ALA A 7 3.69 18.26 17.01
C ALA A 7 3.05 19.14 15.93
N ARG A 8 1.83 19.63 16.16
CA ARG A 8 1.13 20.52 15.22
C ARG A 8 1.91 21.81 14.99
N HIS A 9 2.47 22.40 16.04
CA HIS A 9 3.30 23.58 15.91
C HIS A 9 4.56 23.31 15.07
N ALA A 10 5.29 22.21 15.36
CA ALA A 10 6.47 21.82 14.60
C ALA A 10 6.18 21.58 13.10
N LEU A 11 5.09 20.85 12.81
CA LEU A 11 4.63 20.61 11.43
C LEU A 11 4.25 21.92 10.73
N SER A 12 3.54 22.84 11.42
CA SER A 12 3.18 24.15 10.85
C SER A 12 4.40 25.04 10.52
N ARG A 13 5.57 24.73 11.10
CA ARG A 13 6.85 25.39 10.82
C ARG A 13 7.64 24.71 9.71
N GLY A 14 7.06 23.73 9.01
CA GLY A 14 7.65 23.06 7.86
C GLY A 14 8.55 21.87 8.19
N ARG A 15 8.59 21.41 9.44
CA ARG A 15 9.29 20.15 9.77
C ARG A 15 8.56 18.96 9.17
N THR A 16 9.32 17.94 8.74
CA THR A 16 8.74 16.67 8.32
C THR A 16 8.11 15.93 9.51
N PRO A 17 7.22 14.95 9.27
CA PRO A 17 6.73 14.07 10.32
C PRO A 17 7.86 13.33 11.07
N ALA A 18 8.86 12.79 10.35
CA ALA A 18 10.03 12.14 10.96
C ALA A 18 10.81 13.10 11.88
N ASP A 19 11.11 14.32 11.41
CA ASP A 19 11.82 15.33 12.21
C ASP A 19 11.03 15.75 13.45
N THR A 20 9.71 15.84 13.29
CA THR A 20 8.80 16.19 14.39
C THR A 20 8.77 15.07 15.43
N TYR A 21 8.69 13.82 15.00
CA TYR A 21 8.82 12.66 15.88
C TYR A 21 10.16 12.71 16.63
N ALA A 22 11.27 12.88 15.91
CA ALA A 22 12.61 12.84 16.50
C ALA A 22 12.81 13.93 17.56
N LEU A 23 12.31 15.15 17.29
CA LEU A 23 12.29 16.25 18.24
C LEU A 23 11.53 15.90 19.53
N LEU A 24 10.33 15.34 19.41
CA LEU A 24 9.48 15.00 20.55
C LEU A 24 10.05 13.82 21.35
N ALA A 25 10.52 12.78 20.66
CA ALA A 25 11.11 11.60 21.29
C ALA A 25 12.35 11.97 22.10
N ARG A 26 13.27 12.79 21.54
CA ARG A 26 14.45 13.29 22.26
C ARG A 26 14.06 14.06 23.53
N ARG A 27 13.09 14.97 23.42
CA ARG A 27 12.69 15.84 24.54
C ARG A 27 11.98 15.07 25.65
N THR A 28 11.22 14.04 25.31
CA THR A 28 10.31 13.36 26.24
C THR A 28 10.82 12.01 26.71
N ARG A 29 11.79 11.43 26.01
CA ARG A 29 12.24 10.04 26.16
C ARG A 29 11.08 9.04 26.07
N LYS A 30 10.05 9.37 25.29
CA LYS A 30 8.83 8.56 25.11
C LYS A 30 8.54 8.37 23.61
N PRO A 31 9.15 7.37 22.95
CA PRO A 31 9.00 7.11 21.52
C PRO A 31 7.56 6.87 21.08
N LEU A 32 6.89 5.86 21.64
CA LEU A 32 5.51 5.52 21.26
C LEU A 32 4.52 6.69 21.45
N PRO A 33 4.49 7.38 22.61
CA PRO A 33 3.67 8.58 22.77
C PRO A 33 4.00 9.72 21.78
N SER A 34 5.27 9.85 21.37
CA SER A 34 5.71 10.85 20.41
C SER A 34 5.24 10.51 19.00
N ALA A 35 5.39 9.27 18.54
CA ALA A 35 4.88 8.83 17.24
C ALA A 35 3.36 9.00 17.15
N ARG A 36 2.62 8.58 18.19
CA ARG A 36 1.17 8.79 18.29
C ARG A 36 0.80 10.28 18.22
N ALA A 37 1.55 11.15 18.89
CA ALA A 37 1.28 12.59 18.88
C ALA A 37 1.44 13.20 17.48
N VAL A 38 2.41 12.73 16.69
CA VAL A 38 2.60 13.15 15.28
C VAL A 38 1.44 12.69 14.42
N CYS A 39 1.04 11.42 14.48
CA CYS A 39 -0.12 10.91 13.72
C CYS A 39 -1.40 11.71 14.01
N LEU A 40 -1.69 11.97 15.28
CA LEU A 40 -2.86 12.78 15.67
C LEU A 40 -2.75 14.24 15.24
N ALA A 41 -1.55 14.80 15.17
CA ALA A 41 -1.34 16.16 14.68
C ALA A 41 -1.57 16.28 13.16
N LEU A 42 -1.33 15.20 12.42
CA LEU A 42 -1.66 15.03 11.00
C LEU A 42 -3.12 14.64 10.75
N SER A 43 -3.95 14.62 11.81
CA SER A 43 -5.36 14.22 11.76
C SER A 43 -5.59 12.77 11.30
N ILE A 44 -4.60 11.89 11.49
CA ILE A 44 -4.78 10.45 11.26
C ILE A 44 -5.72 9.90 12.35
N PRO A 45 -6.77 9.12 11.99
CA PRO A 45 -7.69 8.54 12.97
C PRO A 45 -6.97 7.71 14.04
N LEU A 46 -7.50 7.72 15.28
CA LEU A 46 -6.87 7.03 16.41
C LEU A 46 -6.78 5.50 16.20
N ALA A 47 -7.84 4.89 15.66
CA ALA A 47 -7.85 3.45 15.37
C ALA A 47 -6.73 3.07 14.39
N GLU A 48 -6.60 3.86 13.33
CA GLU A 48 -5.56 3.66 12.31
C GLU A 48 -4.16 3.91 12.86
N THR A 49 -3.99 4.98 13.64
CA THR A 49 -2.74 5.28 14.36
C THR A 49 -2.34 4.11 15.26
N THR A 50 -3.29 3.53 15.99
CA THR A 50 -3.04 2.42 16.91
C THR A 50 -2.62 1.18 16.16
N ARG A 51 -3.32 0.83 15.07
CA ARG A 51 -2.96 -0.30 14.21
C ARG A 51 -1.52 -0.19 13.70
N ARG A 52 -1.18 0.91 13.02
CA ARG A 52 0.16 1.09 12.43
C ARG A 52 1.28 1.07 13.47
N LEU A 53 1.05 1.67 14.63
CA LEU A 53 2.05 1.68 15.70
C LEU A 53 2.23 0.31 16.34
N ASN A 54 1.18 -0.51 16.42
CA ASN A 54 1.31 -1.90 16.90
C ASN A 54 2.13 -2.73 15.91
N ASP A 55 1.90 -2.58 14.60
CA ASP A 55 2.60 -3.34 13.55
C ASP A 55 4.13 -3.13 13.58
N CYS A 56 4.59 -1.94 14.01
CA CYS A 56 6.02 -1.62 14.10
C CYS A 56 6.57 -1.51 15.53
N TYR A 57 5.77 -1.83 16.56
CA TYR A 57 6.12 -1.54 17.95
C TYR A 57 7.40 -2.25 18.39
N ASP A 58 7.41 -3.58 18.26
CA ASP A 58 8.54 -4.40 18.72
C ASP A 58 9.83 -4.09 17.94
N ALA A 59 9.69 -3.78 16.65
CA ALA A 59 10.83 -3.53 15.78
C ALA A 59 11.50 -2.15 16.01
N LEU A 60 10.71 -1.12 16.37
CA LEU A 60 11.19 0.27 16.33
C LEU A 60 10.99 1.06 17.62
N LEU A 61 10.06 0.66 18.49
CA LEU A 61 9.57 1.50 19.60
C LEU A 61 9.70 0.86 20.98
N ALA A 62 9.83 -0.46 21.06
CA ALA A 62 9.93 -1.20 22.33
C ALA A 62 11.26 -0.96 23.05
N ASP A 63 12.39 -0.96 22.31
CA ASP A 63 13.74 -0.74 22.85
C ASP A 63 14.48 0.36 22.05
N PRO A 64 14.21 1.64 22.36
CA PRO A 64 14.83 2.75 21.65
C PRO A 64 16.32 2.85 21.97
N ARG A 65 17.16 2.86 20.93
CA ARG A 65 18.60 3.09 21.12
C ARG A 65 18.85 4.55 21.49
N PRO A 66 19.87 4.85 22.33
CA PRO A 66 20.30 6.21 22.57
C PRO A 66 20.62 6.93 21.25
N ASP A 67 20.16 8.16 21.12
CA ASP A 67 20.43 9.08 19.99
C ASP A 67 19.97 8.59 18.61
N SER A 68 19.10 7.56 18.55
CA SER A 68 18.57 7.00 17.29
C SER A 68 17.24 7.62 16.84
N GLU A 69 16.77 8.71 17.46
CA GLU A 69 15.41 9.20 17.23
C GLU A 69 15.20 9.72 15.81
N THR A 70 16.25 10.23 15.14
CA THR A 70 16.19 10.65 13.74
C THR A 70 15.98 9.43 12.84
N ASP A 71 16.86 8.44 12.91
CA ASP A 71 16.78 7.20 12.11
C ASP A 71 15.45 6.47 12.35
N THR A 72 14.99 6.43 13.61
CA THR A 72 13.71 5.82 13.95
C THR A 72 12.55 6.59 13.31
N GLY A 73 12.61 7.92 13.29
CA GLY A 73 11.62 8.76 12.63
C GLY A 73 11.56 8.50 11.12
N GLU A 74 12.71 8.40 10.47
CA GLU A 74 12.82 8.07 9.05
C GLU A 74 12.25 6.67 8.74
N LEU A 75 12.54 5.68 9.59
CA LEU A 75 11.98 4.33 9.45
C LEU A 75 10.46 4.32 9.61
N LEU A 76 9.91 5.04 10.59
CA LEU A 76 8.46 5.18 10.75
C LEU A 76 7.81 5.84 9.54
N GLU A 77 8.45 6.85 8.95
CA GLU A 77 7.98 7.52 7.73
C GLU A 77 8.05 6.60 6.50
N ALA A 78 9.15 5.85 6.34
CA ALA A 78 9.29 4.85 5.28
C ALA A 78 8.25 3.73 5.40
N LEU A 79 7.90 3.34 6.64
CA LEU A 79 6.82 2.42 6.94
C LEU A 79 5.41 3.03 6.77
N GLY A 80 5.31 4.31 6.41
CA GLY A 80 4.03 4.97 6.18
C GLY A 80 3.21 5.21 7.46
N VAL A 81 3.83 5.16 8.64
CA VAL A 81 3.15 5.43 9.92
C VAL A 81 2.52 6.83 9.93
N PHE A 82 3.14 7.77 9.22
CA PHE A 82 2.70 9.16 9.12
C PHE A 82 1.90 9.49 7.84
N ASP A 83 1.60 8.50 6.99
CA ASP A 83 0.82 8.76 5.78
C ASP A 83 -0.62 9.13 6.14
N ILE A 84 -1.08 10.27 5.64
CA ILE A 84 -2.46 10.72 5.88
C ILE A 84 -3.40 9.84 5.04
N PRO A 85 -4.30 9.06 5.66
CA PRO A 85 -5.24 8.24 4.91
C PRO A 85 -6.20 9.14 4.13
N LYS A 86 -6.40 8.83 2.85
CA LYS A 86 -7.43 9.47 2.03
C LYS A 86 -8.77 8.79 2.30
N SER A 87 -9.84 9.58 2.42
CA SER A 87 -11.19 9.02 2.34
C SER A 87 -11.46 8.62 0.89
N LEU A 88 -11.50 7.31 0.64
CA LEU A 88 -11.78 6.76 -0.68
C LEU A 88 -13.28 6.84 -0.98
N THR A 89 -13.61 7.13 -2.24
CA THR A 89 -14.98 7.02 -2.76
C THR A 89 -15.39 5.54 -2.91
N ASP A 90 -16.68 5.26 -3.05
CA ASP A 90 -17.19 3.89 -3.26
C ASP A 90 -16.52 3.21 -4.48
N THR A 91 -16.31 3.95 -5.57
CA THR A 91 -15.59 3.44 -6.75
C THR A 91 -14.13 3.13 -6.45
N GLU A 92 -13.46 3.97 -5.67
CA GLU A 92 -12.06 3.75 -5.28
C GLU A 92 -11.93 2.55 -4.33
N LEU A 93 -12.88 2.35 -3.42
CA LEU A 93 -12.96 1.17 -2.56
C LEU A 93 -13.16 -0.10 -3.40
N ALA A 94 -14.08 -0.09 -4.36
CA ALA A 94 -14.27 -1.22 -5.27
C ALA A 94 -12.99 -1.55 -6.08
N VAL A 95 -12.23 -0.53 -6.50
CA VAL A 95 -10.93 -0.73 -7.15
C VAL A 95 -9.90 -1.36 -6.19
N VAL A 96 -9.87 -0.94 -4.91
CA VAL A 96 -8.99 -1.54 -3.90
C VAL A 96 -9.36 -3.01 -3.66
N ASP A 97 -10.64 -3.35 -3.57
CA ASP A 97 -11.09 -4.75 -3.40
C ASP A 97 -10.65 -5.64 -4.58
N LEU A 98 -10.72 -5.11 -5.80
CA LEU A 98 -10.18 -5.77 -6.99
C LEU A 98 -8.65 -5.92 -6.90
N PHE A 99 -7.92 -4.92 -6.41
CA PHE A 99 -6.48 -5.05 -6.21
C PHE A 99 -6.12 -6.12 -5.17
N ILE A 100 -6.85 -6.20 -4.07
CA ILE A 100 -6.65 -7.25 -3.05
C ILE A 100 -6.89 -8.63 -3.68
N THR A 101 -8.01 -8.79 -4.40
CA THR A 101 -8.31 -10.03 -5.13
C THR A 101 -7.21 -10.41 -6.12
N ALA A 102 -6.64 -9.43 -6.83
CA ALA A 102 -5.52 -9.66 -7.73
C ALA A 102 -4.24 -10.04 -6.97
N VAL A 103 -3.95 -9.43 -5.82
CA VAL A 103 -2.80 -9.81 -4.98
C VAL A 103 -2.93 -11.27 -4.52
N ASP A 104 -4.12 -11.70 -4.11
CA ASP A 104 -4.37 -13.09 -3.71
C ASP A 104 -4.17 -14.05 -4.88
N ALA A 105 -4.71 -13.71 -6.06
CA ALA A 105 -4.54 -14.49 -7.28
C ALA A 105 -3.08 -14.54 -7.79
N MET A 106 -2.21 -13.65 -7.32
CA MET A 106 -0.79 -13.63 -7.72
C MET A 106 -0.04 -14.87 -7.22
N GLY A 107 -0.49 -15.51 -6.14
CA GLY A 107 0.13 -16.72 -5.57
C GLY A 107 1.39 -16.47 -4.74
N GLY A 108 1.66 -15.20 -4.40
CA GLY A 108 2.77 -14.76 -3.55
C GLY A 108 3.27 -13.36 -3.91
N ILE A 109 3.53 -12.53 -2.91
CA ILE A 109 4.06 -11.17 -3.08
C ILE A 109 5.29 -10.96 -2.19
N ARG A 110 6.27 -10.20 -2.69
CA ARG A 110 7.45 -9.83 -1.89
C ARG A 110 7.02 -8.85 -0.79
N PRO A 111 7.50 -8.97 0.45
CA PRO A 111 7.09 -8.11 1.56
C PRO A 111 7.19 -6.61 1.28
N GLY A 112 8.28 -6.16 0.64
CA GLY A 112 8.44 -4.74 0.28
C GLY A 112 7.44 -4.25 -0.80
N HIS A 113 7.01 -5.13 -1.70
CA HIS A 113 5.99 -4.80 -2.70
C HIS A 113 4.60 -4.72 -2.07
N GLN A 114 4.29 -5.65 -1.16
CA GLN A 114 3.06 -5.62 -0.37
C GLN A 114 2.95 -4.33 0.45
N HIS A 115 4.04 -3.92 1.10
CA HIS A 115 4.10 -2.67 1.85
C HIS A 115 3.79 -1.44 0.98
N GLY A 116 4.42 -1.38 -0.21
CA GLY A 116 4.16 -0.31 -1.18
C GLY A 116 2.69 -0.25 -1.62
N LEU A 117 2.07 -1.40 -1.90
CA LEU A 117 0.65 -1.48 -2.29
C LEU A 117 -0.27 -0.99 -1.16
N GLN A 118 -0.06 -1.45 0.08
CA GLN A 118 -0.86 -1.03 1.22
C GLN A 118 -0.78 0.48 1.44
N ARG A 119 0.41 1.06 1.29
CA ARG A 119 0.61 2.51 1.33
C ARG A 119 -0.18 3.24 0.25
N TRP A 120 -0.16 2.75 -0.98
CA TRP A 120 -0.91 3.36 -2.08
C TRP A 120 -2.43 3.22 -1.93
N PHE A 121 -2.92 2.11 -1.38
CA PHE A 121 -4.35 1.96 -1.06
C PHE A 121 -4.77 2.98 0.00
N THR A 122 -3.97 3.12 1.05
CA THR A 122 -4.24 4.03 2.17
C THR A 122 -4.24 5.50 1.74
N THR A 123 -3.32 5.88 0.86
CA THR A 123 -3.19 7.26 0.35
C THR A 123 -4.05 7.51 -0.89
N GLY A 124 -4.72 6.48 -1.42
CA GLY A 124 -5.51 6.53 -2.65
C GLY A 124 -4.72 6.77 -3.93
N ASN A 125 -3.42 6.43 -3.95
CA ASN A 125 -2.62 6.44 -5.16
C ASN A 125 -2.87 5.18 -6.01
N LEU A 126 -4.12 5.01 -6.44
CA LEU A 126 -4.59 3.80 -7.11
C LEU A 126 -3.99 3.63 -8.51
N THR A 127 -3.66 4.72 -9.20
CA THR A 127 -2.93 4.68 -10.46
C THR A 127 -1.56 3.99 -10.28
N THR A 128 -0.76 4.42 -9.30
CA THR A 128 0.56 3.81 -9.09
C THR A 128 0.43 2.34 -8.69
N ALA A 129 -0.54 2.01 -7.82
CA ALA A 129 -0.82 0.63 -7.47
C ALA A 129 -1.20 -0.23 -8.69
N TYR A 130 -2.09 0.28 -9.55
CA TYR A 130 -2.51 -0.40 -10.77
C TYR A 130 -1.31 -0.69 -11.67
N LEU A 131 -0.52 0.35 -11.99
CA LEU A 131 0.65 0.21 -12.85
C LEU A 131 1.66 -0.80 -12.28
N SER A 132 1.89 -0.75 -10.96
CA SER A 132 2.77 -1.70 -10.27
C SER A 132 2.27 -3.14 -10.39
N LEU A 133 0.98 -3.38 -10.21
CA LEU A 133 0.37 -4.71 -10.38
C LEU A 133 0.46 -5.15 -11.85
N THR A 134 0.10 -4.31 -12.82
CA THR A 134 0.17 -4.70 -14.25
C THR A 134 1.58 -5.06 -14.73
N ALA A 135 2.62 -4.53 -14.09
CA ALA A 135 4.01 -4.88 -14.36
C ALA A 135 4.43 -6.21 -13.72
N ALA A 136 3.77 -6.63 -12.64
CA ALA A 136 3.99 -7.90 -11.98
C ALA A 136 3.37 -9.07 -12.76
N ARG A 137 3.77 -10.29 -12.41
CA ARG A 137 3.21 -11.50 -13.01
C ARG A 137 2.81 -12.49 -11.91
N PRO A 138 1.68 -13.20 -12.07
CA PRO A 138 1.33 -14.32 -11.22
C PRO A 138 2.45 -15.35 -11.17
N MET A 139 2.64 -15.96 -10.02
CA MET A 139 3.61 -17.04 -9.85
C MET A 139 3.21 -18.25 -10.71
N PRO A 140 4.15 -18.86 -11.46
CA PRO A 140 3.80 -19.92 -12.42
C PRO A 140 3.15 -21.17 -11.82
N ARG A 141 3.38 -21.46 -10.54
CA ARG A 141 2.91 -22.70 -9.88
C ARG A 141 1.79 -22.49 -8.86
N THR A 142 1.73 -21.31 -8.26
CA THR A 142 0.84 -21.02 -7.12
C THR A 142 -0.16 -19.92 -7.42
N GLY A 143 0.05 -19.15 -8.49
CA GLY A 143 -0.88 -18.12 -8.90
C GLY A 143 -2.00 -18.65 -9.78
N ASP A 144 -3.08 -17.88 -9.88
CA ASP A 144 -4.13 -18.03 -10.88
C ASP A 144 -4.03 -16.87 -11.88
N PRO A 145 -3.36 -17.09 -13.04
CA PRO A 145 -3.23 -16.05 -14.03
C PRO A 145 -4.55 -15.59 -14.65
N ALA A 146 -5.57 -16.46 -14.74
CA ALA A 146 -6.83 -16.07 -15.36
C ALA A 146 -7.59 -15.10 -14.45
N LEU A 147 -7.72 -15.46 -13.16
CA LEU A 147 -8.32 -14.57 -12.16
C LEU A 147 -7.53 -13.27 -12.04
N TYR A 148 -6.21 -13.35 -11.94
CA TYR A 148 -5.34 -12.18 -11.82
C TYR A 148 -5.57 -11.15 -12.93
N TRP A 149 -5.47 -11.58 -14.19
CA TRP A 149 -5.60 -10.66 -15.32
C TRP A 149 -7.04 -10.20 -15.52
N ALA A 150 -8.05 -11.05 -15.27
CA ALA A 150 -9.45 -10.64 -15.36
C ALA A 150 -9.78 -9.54 -14.35
N THR A 151 -9.36 -9.72 -13.09
CA THR A 151 -9.56 -8.72 -12.04
C THR A 151 -8.87 -7.39 -12.35
N LEU A 152 -7.65 -7.42 -12.89
CA LEU A 152 -6.95 -6.20 -13.32
C LEU A 152 -7.58 -5.52 -14.55
N VAL A 153 -8.31 -6.26 -15.40
CA VAL A 153 -9.12 -5.66 -16.47
C VAL A 153 -10.28 -4.88 -15.87
N THR A 154 -11.06 -5.50 -14.97
CA THR A 154 -12.19 -4.83 -14.31
C THR A 154 -11.74 -3.59 -13.53
N ALA A 155 -10.63 -3.68 -12.80
CA ALA A 155 -10.08 -2.53 -12.06
C ALA A 155 -9.66 -1.39 -12.99
N GLY A 156 -9.00 -1.72 -14.11
CA GLY A 156 -8.60 -0.73 -15.11
C GLY A 156 -9.80 -0.06 -15.78
N GLU A 157 -10.87 -0.79 -16.04
CA GLU A 157 -12.11 -0.24 -16.58
C GLU A 157 -12.73 0.78 -15.63
N LEU A 158 -12.86 0.44 -14.34
CA LEU A 158 -13.33 1.37 -13.32
C LEU A 158 -12.43 2.61 -13.23
N LEU A 159 -11.11 2.44 -13.21
CA LEU A 159 -10.17 3.56 -13.18
C LEU A 159 -10.26 4.47 -14.40
N THR A 160 -10.58 3.95 -15.59
CA THR A 160 -10.78 4.80 -16.77
C THR A 160 -12.05 5.64 -16.72
N THR A 161 -13.02 5.28 -15.87
CA THR A 161 -14.21 6.12 -15.64
C THR A 161 -13.90 7.33 -14.76
N THR A 162 -13.01 7.18 -13.79
CA THR A 162 -12.62 8.24 -12.84
C THR A 162 -11.44 9.07 -13.33
N HIS A 163 -10.51 8.47 -14.08
CA HIS A 163 -9.29 9.11 -14.61
C HIS A 163 -9.26 9.05 -16.15
N HIS A 164 -10.31 9.54 -16.79
CA HIS A 164 -10.55 9.39 -18.23
C HIS A 164 -9.41 9.86 -19.16
N SER A 165 -8.59 10.81 -18.72
CA SER A 165 -7.48 11.38 -19.48
C SER A 165 -6.15 10.66 -19.28
N GLU A 166 -6.06 9.70 -18.34
CA GLU A 166 -4.79 9.10 -18.00
C GLU A 166 -4.36 8.01 -19.00
N ILE A 167 -3.50 8.40 -19.94
CA ILE A 167 -2.99 7.55 -21.02
C ILE A 167 -2.30 6.28 -20.49
N ARG A 168 -1.59 6.37 -19.38
CA ARG A 168 -0.89 5.23 -18.77
C ARG A 168 -1.85 4.11 -18.36
N ILE A 169 -3.01 4.46 -17.80
CA ILE A 169 -4.03 3.48 -17.39
C ILE A 169 -4.60 2.80 -18.63
N LYS A 170 -4.86 3.54 -19.72
CA LYS A 170 -5.38 2.96 -20.97
C LYS A 170 -4.41 1.94 -21.57
N TYR A 171 -3.11 2.24 -21.60
CA TYR A 171 -2.10 1.29 -22.06
C TYR A 171 -1.99 0.06 -21.16
N ALA A 172 -1.98 0.25 -19.84
CA ALA A 172 -1.95 -0.85 -18.87
C ALA A 172 -3.19 -1.74 -18.98
N LEU A 173 -4.37 -1.16 -19.19
CA LEU A 173 -5.62 -1.89 -19.42
C LEU A 173 -5.57 -2.71 -20.72
N ALA A 174 -5.08 -2.13 -21.81
CA ALA A 174 -4.88 -2.86 -23.06
C ALA A 174 -3.90 -4.04 -22.87
N HIS A 175 -2.84 -3.85 -22.09
CA HIS A 175 -1.92 -4.92 -21.71
C HIS A 175 -2.63 -6.04 -20.94
N CYS A 176 -3.42 -5.69 -19.92
CA CYS A 176 -4.17 -6.67 -19.10
C CYS A 176 -5.16 -7.47 -19.95
N ARG A 177 -5.89 -6.83 -20.87
CA ARG A 177 -6.81 -7.51 -21.79
C ARG A 177 -6.10 -8.54 -22.67
N ALA A 178 -4.94 -8.19 -23.22
CA ALA A 178 -4.14 -9.12 -24.02
C ALA A 178 -3.66 -10.32 -23.17
N ARG A 179 -3.29 -10.09 -21.91
CA ARG A 179 -2.88 -11.14 -20.97
C ARG A 179 -4.03 -12.05 -20.56
N ALA A 180 -5.20 -11.49 -20.24
CA ALA A 180 -6.41 -12.23 -19.90
C ALA A 180 -6.83 -13.17 -21.04
N ALA A 181 -6.86 -12.65 -22.28
CA ALA A 181 -7.17 -13.45 -23.47
C ALA A 181 -6.17 -14.59 -23.68
N ARG A 182 -4.89 -14.40 -23.35
CA ARG A 182 -3.88 -15.45 -23.42
C ARG A 182 -4.07 -16.51 -22.33
N ALA A 183 -4.35 -16.11 -21.09
CA ALA A 183 -4.58 -17.03 -19.98
C ALA A 183 -5.80 -17.93 -20.23
N ALA A 184 -6.89 -17.36 -20.74
CA ALA A 184 -8.09 -18.11 -21.12
C ALA A 184 -7.80 -19.18 -22.19
N ARG A 185 -6.98 -18.86 -23.20
CA ARG A 185 -6.57 -19.83 -24.23
C ARG A 185 -5.71 -20.97 -23.68
N THR A 186 -4.85 -20.69 -22.69
CA THR A 186 -4.00 -21.72 -22.07
C THR A 186 -4.82 -22.68 -21.21
N GLN A 187 -5.89 -22.21 -20.56
CA GLN A 187 -6.81 -23.07 -19.79
C GLN A 187 -7.74 -23.90 -20.67
N ALA A 188 -8.04 -23.46 -21.90
CA ALA A 188 -8.95 -24.13 -22.82
C ALA A 188 -8.32 -25.28 -23.62
N VAL A 189 -7.03 -25.57 -23.47
CA VAL A 189 -6.39 -26.75 -24.09
C VAL A 189 -6.54 -27.93 -23.13
N PRO A 190 -7.42 -28.92 -23.40
CA PRO A 190 -7.47 -30.13 -22.59
C PRO A 190 -6.19 -30.91 -22.82
N SER A 191 -5.61 -31.43 -21.75
CA SER A 191 -4.56 -32.44 -21.81
C SER A 191 -5.14 -33.76 -22.33
N ASP A 192 -5.47 -33.82 -23.62
CA ASP A 192 -5.67 -35.08 -24.33
C ASP A 192 -4.29 -35.70 -24.58
N HIS A 193 -3.84 -36.53 -23.64
CA HIS A 193 -2.84 -37.55 -23.92
C HIS A 193 -3.59 -38.86 -24.23
N PRO A 194 -3.58 -39.35 -25.48
CA PRO A 194 -4.01 -40.71 -25.75
C PRO A 194 -2.96 -41.63 -25.14
N ILE A 195 -3.36 -42.44 -24.16
CA ILE A 195 -2.60 -43.62 -23.76
C ILE A 195 -2.66 -44.58 -24.95
N ALA A 196 -1.57 -44.65 -25.72
CA ALA A 196 -1.39 -45.64 -26.75
C ALA A 196 -0.79 -46.91 -26.15
N GLY A 197 -1.52 -48.03 -26.31
CA GLY A 197 -1.02 -49.39 -26.50
C GLY A 197 -0.30 -50.05 -25.35
#